data_AF-A0A1T3NRX4-F1
#
_entry.id   AF-A0A1T3NRX4-F1
#
_cell.length_a   1.000
_cell.length_b   1.000
_cell.length_c   1.000
_cell.angle_alpha   90.00
_cell.angle_beta   90.00
_cell.angle_gamma   90.00
#
_symmetry.space_group_name_H-M   'P 1'
#
loop_
_entity.id
_entity.type
_entity.pdbx_description
1 polymer ?
#
loop_
_entity_poly.entity_id
_entity_poly.type
_entity_poly.pdbx_seq_one_letter_code
_entity_poly.pdbx_strand_id
1 'polypeptide(L)'
;MNAGFEQVRLFDFLCEHTPSKSRVMALIGTFDIPRSLAAVLTCKDKAHAHAAQRMLRRVLAARDATEGAESLRTLVAALPDAPGSSLRQAVAHAATGTWPAGTGILYVPVPEAGAQDEELEGREDAGASDEPDDTSAAASPDEARLKDLAGSVVRIAHLREFHITDEDTLVREAMSQGWEPLPASDLTEDDPRDLVGAVMTLSDSDSWIAGAETLTDQSSARLLRVQDGDELADWSARPIRTDFTHGWRLGREHEEAAIDPEASTPTPDEETPDLVALFPVRECDCGGEGCEEGCWQFTPRTVDLLLTALSVLADQAYDDAEELGDRPVSDHDTGNWETFMRLPPLTFAANREWRRRMARAFDDLADDLERGTWPQPSCTAEEMALHLAIEDAPSYLDDIDESNDAHGRLPEHEDDYDWDMCSDLFFQDHDVLMLFNARFDGIEDPAGEVNQHFGIGDLRRNNWFEPFGNTPARDPGRGFRR
;
A
#
# COMPACT_ATOMS: atom_id res chain seq x y z
N MET A 1 -12.18 -31.88 6.49
CA MET A 1 -13.32 -31.11 5.95
C MET A 1 -12.70 -30.00 5.13
N ASN A 2 -13.13 -29.85 3.87
CA ASN A 2 -12.47 -29.00 2.89
C ASN A 2 -12.41 -27.53 3.35
N ALA A 3 -11.20 -27.00 3.48
CA ALA A 3 -10.95 -25.57 3.57
C ALA A 3 -11.53 -24.91 2.30
N GLY A 4 -12.51 -24.03 2.47
CA GLY A 4 -13.08 -23.28 1.37
C GLY A 4 -12.09 -22.21 0.95
N PHE A 5 -11.49 -22.35 -0.24
CA PHE A 5 -10.84 -21.23 -0.90
C PHE A 5 -11.83 -20.07 -0.97
N GLU A 6 -11.48 -18.93 -0.37
CA GLU A 6 -12.30 -17.74 -0.44
C GLU A 6 -12.39 -17.32 -1.92
N GLN A 7 -13.61 -17.41 -2.46
CA GLN A 7 -13.79 -17.48 -3.90
C GLN A 7 -13.96 -16.07 -4.45
N VAL A 8 -12.89 -15.53 -5.06
CA VAL A 8 -12.92 -14.21 -5.73
C VAL A 8 -14.05 -14.20 -6.77
N ARG A 9 -14.99 -13.26 -6.60
CA ARG A 9 -16.15 -13.11 -7.47
C ARG A 9 -15.76 -12.31 -8.69
N LEU A 10 -16.32 -12.73 -9.82
CA LEU A 10 -16.22 -12.04 -11.08
C LEU A 10 -17.44 -11.13 -11.25
N PHE A 11 -17.19 -9.82 -11.32
CA PHE A 11 -18.21 -8.78 -11.42
C PHE A 11 -18.49 -8.39 -12.87
N ASP A 12 -17.44 -8.29 -13.70
CA ASP A 12 -17.58 -7.82 -15.08
C ASP A 12 -16.38 -8.17 -15.98
N PHE A 13 -16.50 -7.88 -17.28
CA PHE A 13 -15.41 -7.88 -18.24
C PHE A 13 -15.31 -6.53 -18.97
N LEU A 14 -14.10 -6.00 -19.06
CA LEU A 14 -13.78 -4.69 -19.61
C LEU A 14 -12.79 -4.82 -20.77
N CYS A 15 -12.85 -3.89 -21.72
CA CYS A 15 -11.87 -3.78 -22.78
C CYS A 15 -10.95 -2.58 -22.51
N GLU A 16 -9.66 -2.79 -22.67
CA GLU A 16 -8.64 -1.74 -22.72
C GLU A 16 -8.09 -1.70 -24.16
N HIS A 17 -7.95 -0.51 -24.72
CA HIS A 17 -7.49 -0.33 -26.09
C HIS A 17 -6.29 0.62 -26.13
N THR A 18 -5.20 0.14 -26.73
CA THR A 18 -4.05 0.97 -27.10
C THR A 18 -3.98 1.09 -28.63
N PRO A 19 -3.08 1.92 -29.19
CA PRO A 19 -2.87 1.98 -30.63
C PRO A 19 -2.39 0.64 -31.24
N SER A 20 -1.67 -0.17 -30.47
CA SER A 20 -1.00 -1.38 -30.96
C SER A 20 -1.75 -2.68 -30.64
N LYS A 21 -2.65 -2.68 -29.65
CA LYS A 21 -3.38 -3.89 -29.20
C LYS A 21 -4.66 -3.57 -28.42
N SER A 22 -5.38 -4.62 -28.05
CA SER A 22 -6.58 -4.59 -27.23
C SER A 22 -6.56 -5.72 -26.22
N ARG A 23 -6.88 -5.41 -24.97
CA ARG A 23 -6.97 -6.39 -23.87
C ARG A 23 -8.41 -6.56 -23.44
N VAL A 24 -8.74 -7.77 -23.02
CA VAL A 24 -9.93 -8.02 -22.22
C VAL A 24 -9.46 -8.28 -20.80
N MET A 25 -10.08 -7.59 -19.84
CA MET A 25 -9.77 -7.66 -18.42
C MET A 25 -11.02 -8.14 -17.67
N ALA A 26 -10.84 -8.93 -16.62
CA ALA A 26 -11.87 -9.40 -15.71
C ALA A 26 -11.87 -8.48 -14.48
N LEU A 27 -13.03 -7.89 -14.17
CA LEU A 27 -13.23 -7.14 -12.93
C LEU A 27 -13.59 -8.11 -11.82
N ILE A 28 -12.70 -8.26 -10.84
CA ILE A 28 -12.77 -9.29 -9.81
C ILE A 28 -12.69 -8.67 -8.41
N GLY A 29 -13.19 -9.37 -7.39
CA GLY A 29 -13.09 -8.94 -5.99
C GLY A 29 -13.95 -9.79 -5.05
N THR A 30 -13.93 -9.47 -3.76
CA THR A 30 -14.84 -10.05 -2.75
C THR A 30 -15.56 -8.89 -2.03
N PHE A 31 -16.29 -9.17 -0.95
CA PHE A 31 -16.81 -8.08 -0.10
C PHE A 31 -15.67 -7.35 0.64
N ASP A 32 -14.58 -8.08 0.91
CA ASP A 32 -13.43 -7.67 1.72
C ASP A 32 -12.15 -7.44 0.87
N ILE A 33 -12.28 -7.44 -0.46
CA ILE A 33 -11.17 -7.14 -1.39
C ILE A 33 -11.67 -6.12 -2.41
N PRO A 34 -10.99 -4.96 -2.56
CA PRO A 34 -11.31 -3.96 -3.57
C PRO A 34 -11.38 -4.56 -4.97
N ARG A 35 -12.24 -3.99 -5.82
CA ARG A 35 -12.38 -4.47 -7.19
C ARG A 35 -11.08 -4.22 -7.96
N SER A 36 -10.60 -5.25 -8.63
CA SER A 36 -9.34 -5.22 -9.37
C SER A 36 -9.48 -5.83 -10.74
N LEU A 37 -8.50 -5.55 -11.62
CA LEU A 37 -8.47 -6.08 -12.97
C LEU A 37 -7.50 -7.25 -13.08
N ALA A 38 -8.01 -8.39 -13.54
CA ALA A 38 -7.18 -9.52 -13.95
C ALA A 38 -7.15 -9.63 -15.49
N ALA A 39 -5.95 -9.78 -16.06
CA ALA A 39 -5.81 -9.95 -17.50
C ALA A 39 -6.47 -11.25 -17.99
N VAL A 40 -7.30 -11.15 -19.04
CA VAL A 40 -7.97 -12.31 -19.65
C VAL A 40 -7.26 -12.71 -20.94
N LEU A 41 -7.19 -11.79 -21.90
CA LEU A 41 -6.53 -12.03 -23.18
C LEU A 41 -6.05 -10.72 -23.78
N THR A 42 -5.08 -10.82 -24.68
CA THR A 42 -4.59 -9.72 -25.51
C THR A 42 -4.75 -10.11 -26.98
N CYS A 43 -5.29 -9.23 -27.80
CA CYS A 43 -5.41 -9.39 -29.25
C CYS A 43 -5.13 -8.07 -29.98
N LYS A 44 -4.77 -8.14 -31.27
CA LYS A 44 -4.49 -6.93 -32.07
C LYS A 44 -5.75 -6.19 -32.53
N ASP A 45 -6.84 -6.91 -32.70
CA ASP A 45 -8.08 -6.38 -33.28
C ASP A 45 -9.07 -5.97 -32.17
N LYS A 46 -9.47 -4.68 -32.19
CA LYS A 46 -10.45 -4.09 -31.26
C LYS A 46 -11.82 -4.78 -31.36
N ALA A 47 -12.24 -5.17 -32.55
CA ALA A 47 -13.52 -5.84 -32.78
C ALA A 47 -13.55 -7.22 -32.12
N HIS A 48 -12.42 -7.96 -32.16
CA HIS A 48 -12.30 -9.25 -31.48
C HIS A 48 -12.34 -9.11 -29.96
N ALA A 49 -11.67 -8.09 -29.39
CA ALA A 49 -11.73 -7.81 -27.95
C ALA A 49 -13.17 -7.50 -27.49
N HIS A 50 -13.88 -6.61 -28.17
CA HIS A 50 -15.27 -6.29 -27.85
C HIS A 50 -16.23 -7.48 -28.06
N ALA A 51 -16.01 -8.30 -29.09
CA ALA A 51 -16.82 -9.49 -29.30
C ALA A 51 -16.60 -10.52 -28.18
N ALA A 52 -15.35 -10.72 -27.74
CA ALA A 52 -15.02 -11.57 -26.60
C ALA A 52 -15.64 -11.03 -25.30
N GLN A 53 -15.49 -9.75 -25.02
CA GLN A 53 -16.04 -9.10 -23.83
C GLN A 53 -17.57 -9.18 -23.75
N ARG A 54 -18.29 -8.89 -24.84
CA ARG A 54 -19.76 -9.02 -24.89
C ARG A 54 -20.23 -10.47 -24.75
N MET A 55 -19.46 -11.42 -25.25
CA MET A 55 -19.76 -12.85 -25.07
C MET A 55 -19.57 -13.24 -23.60
N LEU A 56 -18.44 -12.87 -23.01
CA LEU A 56 -18.12 -13.18 -21.61
C LEU A 56 -19.12 -12.56 -20.64
N ARG A 57 -19.56 -11.30 -20.87
CA ARG A 57 -20.65 -10.67 -20.11
C ARG A 57 -21.97 -11.45 -20.20
N ARG A 58 -22.33 -11.96 -21.37
CA ARG A 58 -23.55 -12.78 -21.56
C ARG A 58 -23.45 -14.11 -20.81
N VAL A 59 -22.32 -14.80 -20.91
CA VAL A 59 -22.05 -16.02 -20.15
C VAL A 59 -22.09 -15.76 -18.64
N LEU A 60 -21.51 -14.65 -18.17
CA LEU A 60 -21.51 -14.23 -16.78
C LEU A 60 -22.93 -13.98 -16.25
N ALA A 61 -23.75 -13.25 -17.01
CA ALA A 61 -25.12 -12.94 -16.65
C ALA A 61 -26.02 -14.20 -16.64
N ALA A 62 -25.84 -15.10 -17.61
CA ALA A 62 -26.60 -16.35 -17.70
C ALA A 62 -26.14 -17.43 -16.73
N ARG A 63 -24.89 -17.33 -16.21
CA ARG A 63 -24.20 -18.41 -15.45
C ARG A 63 -24.17 -19.74 -16.22
N ASP A 64 -24.06 -19.66 -17.54
CA ASP A 64 -24.12 -20.81 -18.45
C ASP A 64 -23.10 -20.66 -19.59
N ALA A 65 -22.15 -21.60 -19.66
CA ALA A 65 -21.12 -21.63 -20.70
C ALA A 65 -21.68 -21.88 -22.11
N THR A 66 -22.90 -22.43 -22.23
CA THR A 66 -23.53 -22.74 -23.51
C THR A 66 -24.07 -21.50 -24.24
N GLU A 67 -24.42 -20.44 -23.50
CA GLU A 67 -24.95 -19.17 -24.01
C GLU A 67 -23.98 -18.47 -24.98
N GLY A 68 -22.68 -18.75 -24.87
CA GLY A 68 -21.62 -18.21 -25.71
C GLY A 68 -21.04 -19.17 -26.75
N ALA A 69 -21.50 -20.43 -26.84
CA ALA A 69 -20.75 -21.51 -27.48
C ALA A 69 -20.48 -21.28 -28.99
N GLU A 70 -21.44 -20.74 -29.74
CA GLU A 70 -21.25 -20.43 -31.17
C GLU A 70 -20.31 -19.23 -31.37
N SER A 71 -20.49 -18.17 -30.60
CA SER A 71 -19.61 -16.99 -30.62
C SER A 71 -18.18 -17.34 -30.20
N LEU A 72 -18.01 -18.24 -29.23
CA LEU A 72 -16.71 -18.74 -28.78
C LEU A 72 -15.98 -19.49 -29.89
N ARG A 73 -16.67 -20.40 -30.60
CA ARG A 73 -16.06 -21.13 -31.73
C ARG A 73 -15.57 -20.19 -32.82
N THR A 74 -16.38 -19.20 -33.18
CA THR A 74 -16.03 -18.20 -34.20
C THR A 74 -14.84 -17.34 -33.77
N LEU A 75 -14.82 -16.84 -32.53
CA LEU A 75 -13.74 -15.98 -32.04
C LEU A 75 -12.43 -16.75 -31.81
N VAL A 76 -12.49 -17.97 -31.28
CA VAL A 76 -11.32 -18.83 -31.12
C VAL A 76 -10.68 -19.15 -32.46
N ALA A 77 -11.47 -19.35 -33.53
CA ALA A 77 -10.94 -19.61 -34.86
C ALA A 77 -10.24 -18.37 -35.48
N ALA A 78 -10.57 -17.17 -35.01
CA ALA A 78 -10.00 -15.91 -35.49
C ALA A 78 -8.83 -15.40 -34.61
N LEU A 79 -8.60 -15.99 -33.45
CA LEU A 79 -7.55 -15.60 -32.51
C LEU A 79 -6.33 -16.55 -32.60
N PRO A 80 -5.11 -16.07 -32.30
CA PRO A 80 -3.96 -16.94 -32.11
C PRO A 80 -4.19 -17.94 -30.97
N ASP A 81 -3.46 -19.06 -30.98
CA ASP A 81 -3.70 -20.20 -30.07
C ASP A 81 -3.70 -19.82 -28.58
N ALA A 82 -2.77 -18.96 -28.15
CA ALA A 82 -2.66 -18.53 -26.75
C ALA A 82 -3.87 -17.66 -26.32
N PRO A 83 -4.20 -16.52 -26.96
CA PRO A 83 -5.43 -15.78 -26.68
C PRO A 83 -6.71 -16.61 -26.80
N GLY A 84 -6.78 -17.52 -27.78
CA GLY A 84 -7.91 -18.44 -27.93
C GLY A 84 -8.03 -19.43 -26.77
N SER A 85 -6.92 -19.86 -26.18
CA SER A 85 -6.91 -20.72 -24.99
C SER A 85 -7.35 -19.96 -23.75
N SER A 86 -6.84 -18.75 -23.52
CA SER A 86 -7.25 -17.91 -22.39
C SER A 86 -8.74 -17.56 -22.45
N LEU A 87 -9.27 -17.30 -23.66
CA LEU A 87 -10.71 -17.06 -23.85
C LEU A 87 -11.57 -18.27 -23.46
N ARG A 88 -11.12 -19.50 -23.77
CA ARG A 88 -11.83 -20.73 -23.37
C ARG A 88 -11.85 -20.90 -21.85
N GLN A 89 -10.74 -20.61 -21.17
CA GLN A 89 -10.66 -20.65 -19.71
C GLN A 89 -11.58 -19.57 -19.08
N ALA A 90 -11.57 -18.36 -19.63
CA ALA A 90 -12.42 -17.26 -19.18
C ALA A 90 -13.91 -17.58 -19.26
N VAL A 91 -14.36 -18.30 -20.30
CA VAL A 91 -15.77 -18.75 -20.40
C VAL A 91 -16.14 -19.71 -19.27
N ALA A 92 -15.23 -20.61 -18.88
CA ALA A 92 -15.47 -21.52 -17.75
C ALA A 92 -15.61 -20.73 -16.44
N HIS A 93 -14.74 -19.74 -16.20
CA HIS A 93 -14.79 -18.86 -15.03
C HIS A 93 -16.01 -17.93 -15.01
N ALA A 94 -16.40 -17.40 -16.17
CA ALA A 94 -17.61 -16.59 -16.31
C ALA A 94 -18.87 -17.38 -15.95
N ALA A 95 -18.97 -18.65 -16.39
CA ALA A 95 -20.10 -19.50 -16.09
C ALA A 95 -20.24 -19.81 -14.60
N THR A 96 -19.11 -19.97 -13.88
CA THR A 96 -19.11 -20.19 -12.43
C THR A 96 -19.22 -18.88 -11.63
N GLY A 97 -18.96 -17.74 -12.26
CA GLY A 97 -18.94 -16.42 -11.62
C GLY A 97 -17.76 -16.17 -10.72
N THR A 98 -16.70 -16.94 -10.90
CA THR A 98 -15.56 -17.00 -9.99
C THR A 98 -14.29 -16.98 -10.80
N TRP A 99 -13.31 -16.21 -10.34
CA TRP A 99 -12.04 -16.04 -11.03
C TRP A 99 -10.93 -16.67 -10.20
N PRO A 100 -9.95 -17.35 -10.82
CA PRO A 100 -8.80 -17.85 -10.08
C PRO A 100 -8.00 -16.65 -9.55
N ALA A 101 -7.74 -16.63 -8.25
CA ALA A 101 -6.82 -15.68 -7.65
C ALA A 101 -5.41 -15.93 -8.23
N GLY A 102 -5.01 -15.08 -9.18
CA GLY A 102 -3.66 -15.08 -9.75
C GLY A 102 -2.81 -14.03 -9.04
N THR A 103 -1.54 -14.35 -8.85
CA THR A 103 -0.48 -13.43 -8.42
C THR A 103 -0.49 -12.13 -9.24
N GLY A 104 -0.49 -10.98 -8.57
CA GLY A 104 -0.24 -9.67 -9.19
C GLY A 104 -1.36 -8.65 -9.05
N ILE A 105 -2.06 -8.57 -7.92
CA ILE A 105 -2.99 -7.49 -7.65
C ILE A 105 -2.80 -7.01 -6.20
N LEU A 106 -2.15 -5.86 -6.06
CA LEU A 106 -2.24 -4.99 -4.90
C LEU A 106 -3.02 -3.74 -5.35
N TYR A 107 -3.92 -3.23 -4.51
CA TYR A 107 -4.62 -1.96 -4.73
C TYR A 107 -4.68 -1.14 -3.45
N VAL A 108 -4.47 0.17 -3.63
CA VAL A 108 -4.62 1.28 -2.68
C VAL A 108 -5.89 2.06 -3.03
N PRO A 109 -6.87 2.33 -2.14
CA PRO A 109 -7.97 3.23 -2.45
C PRO A 109 -7.67 4.69 -2.09
N VAL A 110 -7.98 5.58 -3.05
CA VAL A 110 -8.29 7.00 -2.83
C VAL A 110 -9.68 7.12 -2.16
N PRO A 111 -9.91 8.04 -1.19
CA PRO A 111 -11.17 8.13 -0.46
C PRO A 111 -12.29 8.76 -1.30
N GLU A 112 -13.49 8.20 -1.22
CA GLU A 112 -14.72 8.84 -1.71
C GLU A 112 -15.35 9.70 -0.62
N ALA A 113 -15.60 10.96 -0.97
CA ALA A 113 -16.32 11.92 -0.14
C ALA A 113 -17.72 11.42 0.19
N GLY A 114 -18.10 11.58 1.46
CA GLY A 114 -19.35 11.06 2.01
C GLY A 114 -20.60 11.58 1.33
N ALA A 115 -21.60 10.70 1.22
CA ALA A 115 -23.00 11.08 1.11
C ALA A 115 -23.77 10.28 2.17
N GLN A 116 -24.23 11.03 3.16
CA GLN A 116 -25.10 10.57 4.24
C GLN A 116 -26.47 10.21 3.68
N ASP A 117 -27.10 9.21 4.29
CA ASP A 117 -28.50 8.84 4.10
C ASP A 117 -29.42 10.06 4.33
N GLU A 118 -30.26 10.38 3.33
CA GLU A 118 -31.51 11.09 3.58
C GLU A 118 -32.70 10.30 3.01
N GLU A 119 -33.75 10.29 3.82
CA GLU A 119 -34.90 9.41 3.79
C GLU A 119 -35.78 9.55 2.54
N LEU A 120 -36.32 8.40 2.14
CA LEU A 120 -37.42 8.23 1.19
C LEU A 120 -38.70 8.94 1.64
N GLU A 121 -39.09 10.07 1.02
CA GLU A 121 -40.51 10.45 0.92
C GLU A 121 -40.88 11.18 -0.40
N GLY A 122 -41.68 10.46 -1.20
CA GLY A 122 -42.73 10.88 -2.15
C GLY A 122 -42.68 12.21 -2.91
N ARG A 123 -42.72 12.12 -4.26
CA ARG A 123 -43.81 12.75 -5.04
C ARG A 123 -43.93 12.24 -6.49
N GLU A 124 -45.16 12.36 -6.97
CA GLU A 124 -45.79 11.73 -8.12
C GLU A 124 -45.42 12.33 -9.48
N ASP A 125 -45.31 11.44 -10.46
CA ASP A 125 -45.87 11.46 -11.83
C ASP A 125 -46.03 12.82 -12.58
N ALA A 126 -45.29 12.98 -13.68
CA ALA A 126 -45.74 13.70 -14.87
C ALA A 126 -44.93 13.23 -16.09
N GLY A 127 -45.56 12.44 -16.95
CA GLY A 127 -44.98 11.97 -18.21
C GLY A 127 -44.85 13.07 -19.28
N ALA A 128 -43.89 12.87 -20.18
CA ALA A 128 -43.98 13.23 -21.59
C ALA A 128 -42.93 12.44 -22.38
N SER A 129 -43.40 11.72 -23.39
CA SER A 129 -42.62 11.14 -24.49
C SER A 129 -42.05 12.24 -25.38
N ASP A 130 -40.81 12.06 -25.89
CA ASP A 130 -40.52 12.08 -27.33
C ASP A 130 -39.04 11.73 -27.62
N GLU A 131 -38.82 11.29 -28.85
CA GLU A 131 -37.70 10.57 -29.49
C GLU A 131 -36.26 11.12 -29.28
N PRO A 132 -35.22 10.28 -29.51
CA PRO A 132 -33.83 10.71 -29.34
C PRO A 132 -33.41 11.65 -30.48
N ASP A 133 -33.14 12.90 -30.13
CA ASP A 133 -32.52 13.87 -31.04
C ASP A 133 -31.01 13.60 -31.12
N ASP A 134 -30.62 13.07 -32.28
CA ASP A 134 -29.28 12.67 -32.67
C ASP A 134 -28.46 13.91 -33.08
N THR A 135 -28.18 14.81 -32.13
CA THR A 135 -27.26 15.96 -32.36
C THR A 135 -26.57 16.43 -31.07
N SER A 136 -25.79 15.56 -30.43
CA SER A 136 -24.70 16.04 -29.56
C SER A 136 -23.48 16.31 -30.45
N ALA A 137 -23.30 17.59 -30.80
CA ALA A 137 -22.03 18.08 -31.33
C ALA A 137 -20.91 17.59 -30.39
N ALA A 138 -19.94 16.87 -30.94
CA ALA A 138 -18.82 16.34 -30.18
C ALA A 138 -18.09 17.49 -29.45
N ALA A 139 -18.43 17.68 -28.18
CA ALA A 139 -17.63 18.42 -27.23
C ALA A 139 -16.22 17.82 -27.31
N SER A 140 -15.18 18.65 -27.35
CA SER A 140 -13.84 18.12 -27.19
C SER A 140 -13.77 17.34 -25.86
N PRO A 141 -12.88 16.34 -25.73
CA PRO A 141 -12.73 15.58 -24.49
C PRO A 141 -12.65 16.47 -23.24
N ASP A 142 -12.10 17.68 -23.40
CA ASP A 142 -11.87 18.70 -22.37
C ASP A 142 -13.16 19.34 -21.81
N GLU A 143 -14.28 19.30 -22.54
CA GLU A 143 -15.56 19.88 -22.12
C GLU A 143 -16.60 18.83 -21.73
N ALA A 144 -16.27 17.54 -21.90
CA ALA A 144 -17.17 16.45 -21.56
C ALA A 144 -17.35 16.36 -20.03
N ARG A 145 -18.59 16.16 -19.60
CA ARG A 145 -18.93 15.87 -18.20
C ARG A 145 -19.51 14.47 -18.09
N LEU A 146 -19.21 13.77 -17.01
CA LEU A 146 -19.65 12.41 -16.77
C LEU A 146 -21.18 12.28 -16.89
N LYS A 147 -21.91 13.28 -16.37
CA LYS A 147 -23.38 13.35 -16.43
C LYS A 147 -23.96 13.47 -17.84
N ASP A 148 -23.17 13.95 -18.79
CA ASP A 148 -23.62 14.22 -20.17
C ASP A 148 -23.23 13.06 -21.12
N LEU A 149 -22.51 12.04 -20.62
CA LEU A 149 -22.11 10.87 -21.39
C LEU A 149 -23.19 9.77 -21.38
N ALA A 150 -23.55 9.31 -22.58
CA ALA A 150 -24.45 8.18 -22.74
C ALA A 150 -23.73 6.87 -22.43
N GLY A 151 -24.00 6.30 -21.24
CA GLY A 151 -23.55 4.96 -20.85
C GLY A 151 -22.55 4.95 -19.69
N SER A 152 -22.08 3.74 -19.35
CA SER A 152 -21.13 3.54 -18.26
C SER A 152 -19.74 4.04 -18.63
N VAL A 153 -19.16 4.88 -17.78
CA VAL A 153 -17.77 5.33 -17.89
C VAL A 153 -16.92 4.59 -16.88
N VAL A 154 -15.78 4.07 -17.33
CA VAL A 154 -14.83 3.34 -16.49
C VAL A 154 -13.51 4.09 -16.49
N ARG A 155 -12.99 4.40 -15.30
CA ARG A 155 -11.64 4.90 -15.09
C ARG A 155 -10.71 3.70 -14.85
N ILE A 156 -9.59 3.67 -15.56
CA ILE A 156 -8.53 2.69 -15.35
C ILE A 156 -7.27 3.48 -14.98
N ALA A 157 -6.65 3.14 -13.85
CA ALA A 157 -5.37 3.70 -13.43
C ALA A 157 -4.30 2.60 -13.50
N HIS A 158 -3.12 2.96 -13.99
CA HIS A 158 -1.95 2.09 -14.05
C HIS A 158 -0.83 2.70 -13.22
N LEU A 159 -0.20 1.89 -12.37
CA LEU A 159 1.02 2.22 -11.66
C LEU A 159 2.12 1.26 -12.11
N ARG A 160 3.25 1.80 -12.56
CA ARG A 160 4.41 1.02 -12.99
C ARG A 160 5.68 1.59 -12.42
N GLU A 161 6.50 0.70 -11.88
CA GLU A 161 7.82 1.03 -11.35
C GLU A 161 8.88 0.25 -12.11
N PHE A 162 9.97 0.92 -12.47
CA PHE A 162 11.05 0.36 -13.27
C PHE A 162 12.39 0.56 -12.57
N HIS A 163 13.19 -0.50 -12.49
CA HIS A 163 14.60 -0.45 -12.14
C HIS A 163 15.43 -0.40 -13.41
N ILE A 164 16.11 0.71 -13.66
CA ILE A 164 16.97 0.87 -14.84
C ILE A 164 18.31 0.18 -14.57
N THR A 165 18.58 -0.90 -15.30
CA THR A 165 19.78 -1.74 -15.14
C THR A 165 20.85 -1.44 -16.19
N ASP A 166 20.48 -0.85 -17.34
CA ASP A 166 21.37 -0.43 -18.40
C ASP A 166 20.79 0.80 -19.14
N GLU A 167 21.21 1.98 -18.71
CA GLU A 167 20.78 3.26 -19.28
C GLU A 167 21.12 3.40 -20.77
N ASP A 168 22.28 2.91 -21.21
CA ASP A 168 22.72 3.03 -22.60
C ASP A 168 21.82 2.23 -23.53
N THR A 169 21.37 1.05 -23.06
CA THR A 169 20.44 0.22 -23.80
C THR A 169 19.04 0.81 -23.81
N LEU A 170 18.57 1.34 -22.68
CA LEU A 170 17.28 2.02 -22.58
C LEU A 170 17.19 3.21 -23.55
N VAL A 171 18.17 4.12 -23.51
CA VAL A 171 18.20 5.33 -24.35
C VAL A 171 18.24 4.97 -25.83
N ARG A 172 19.06 3.99 -26.21
CA ARG A 172 19.19 3.55 -27.61
C ARG A 172 17.90 2.94 -28.14
N GLU A 173 17.20 2.16 -27.32
CA GLU A 173 15.93 1.57 -27.69
C GLU A 173 14.85 2.64 -27.84
N ALA A 174 14.78 3.61 -26.92
CA ALA A 174 13.86 4.75 -27.01
C ALA A 174 14.09 5.57 -28.29
N MET A 175 15.35 5.88 -28.60
CA MET A 175 15.72 6.56 -29.86
C MET A 175 15.32 5.76 -31.10
N SER A 176 15.41 4.43 -31.06
CA SER A 176 14.98 3.58 -32.17
C SER A 176 13.47 3.64 -32.42
N GLN A 177 12.67 3.99 -31.40
CA GLN A 177 11.23 4.22 -31.49
C GLN A 177 10.86 5.68 -31.82
N GLY A 178 11.86 6.52 -32.12
CA GLY A 178 11.66 7.90 -32.56
C GLY A 178 11.55 8.92 -31.43
N TRP A 179 11.93 8.56 -30.20
CA TRP A 179 12.11 9.53 -29.11
C TRP A 179 13.44 10.27 -29.24
N GLU A 180 13.42 11.57 -28.92
CA GLU A 180 14.60 12.42 -28.89
C GLU A 180 14.78 12.95 -27.46
N PRO A 181 15.99 12.85 -26.86
CA PRO A 181 16.24 13.38 -25.52
C PRO A 181 16.02 14.88 -25.46
N LEU A 182 15.64 15.37 -24.28
CA LEU A 182 15.59 16.80 -23.99
C LEU A 182 16.94 17.51 -24.31
N PRO A 183 16.89 18.76 -24.79
CA PRO A 183 18.10 19.56 -24.99
C PRO A 183 18.79 19.81 -23.65
N ALA A 184 20.12 20.02 -23.68
CA ALA A 184 20.93 20.16 -22.48
C ALA A 184 20.52 21.30 -21.52
N SER A 185 19.71 22.26 -21.98
CA SER A 185 19.15 23.32 -21.14
C SER A 185 17.98 22.87 -20.25
N ASP A 186 17.36 21.74 -20.59
CA ASP A 186 16.09 21.28 -20.02
C ASP A 186 16.25 19.97 -19.22
N LEU A 187 17.48 19.44 -19.15
CA LEU A 187 17.85 18.30 -18.30
C LEU A 187 18.02 18.76 -16.84
N THR A 188 17.61 17.91 -15.90
CA THR A 188 17.77 18.14 -14.46
C THR A 188 19.01 17.43 -13.92
N GLU A 189 19.47 17.82 -12.72
CA GLU A 189 20.57 17.10 -12.05
C GLU A 189 20.18 15.65 -11.72
N ASP A 190 18.90 15.41 -11.40
CA ASP A 190 18.36 14.09 -11.06
C ASP A 190 18.05 13.21 -12.28
N ASP A 191 17.93 13.79 -13.47
CA ASP A 191 17.76 13.05 -14.74
C ASP A 191 18.62 13.63 -15.86
N PRO A 192 19.96 13.44 -15.78
CA PRO A 192 20.91 14.04 -16.72
C PRO A 192 20.87 13.40 -18.12
N ARG A 193 20.05 12.37 -18.33
CA ARG A 193 19.95 11.63 -19.60
C ARG A 193 18.53 11.49 -20.13
N ASP A 194 17.55 12.14 -19.50
CA ASP A 194 16.14 12.03 -19.83
C ASP A 194 15.66 10.56 -19.82
N LEU A 195 16.09 9.81 -18.81
CA LEU A 195 15.70 8.43 -18.57
C LEU A 195 14.19 8.32 -18.36
N VAL A 196 13.57 9.31 -17.72
CA VAL A 196 12.11 9.36 -17.56
C VAL A 196 11.43 9.46 -18.93
N GLY A 197 11.88 10.36 -19.81
CA GLY A 197 11.37 10.47 -21.17
C GLY A 197 11.55 9.18 -21.99
N ALA A 198 12.69 8.51 -21.83
CA ALA A 198 12.98 7.23 -22.48
C ALA A 198 12.03 6.12 -22.00
N VAL A 199 11.86 5.94 -20.68
CA VAL A 199 10.94 4.95 -20.10
C VAL A 199 9.50 5.23 -20.51
N MET A 200 9.05 6.50 -20.43
CA MET A 200 7.70 6.89 -20.82
C MET A 200 7.41 6.48 -22.27
N THR A 201 8.31 6.78 -23.19
CA THR A 201 8.19 6.38 -24.60
C THR A 201 8.07 4.86 -24.76
N LEU A 202 8.92 4.11 -24.06
CA LEU A 202 8.97 2.65 -24.20
C LEU A 202 7.81 1.94 -23.48
N SER A 203 7.27 2.53 -22.41
CA SER A 203 6.21 1.94 -21.59
C SER A 203 4.85 1.86 -22.29
N ASP A 204 4.59 2.72 -23.29
CA ASP A 204 3.42 2.66 -24.18
C ASP A 204 3.33 1.33 -24.96
N SER A 205 4.46 0.62 -25.11
CA SER A 205 4.53 -0.62 -25.88
C SER A 205 4.15 -1.88 -25.09
N ASP A 206 4.02 -1.80 -23.74
CA ASP A 206 3.76 -2.94 -22.83
C ASP A 206 4.63 -4.18 -23.10
N SER A 207 5.79 -3.96 -23.71
CA SER A 207 6.77 -4.98 -23.99
C SER A 207 7.89 -4.87 -22.96
N TRP A 208 8.66 -5.94 -22.82
CA TRP A 208 9.90 -5.90 -22.05
C TRP A 208 10.72 -4.67 -22.47
N ILE A 209 10.99 -3.78 -21.52
CA ILE A 209 11.80 -2.58 -21.76
C ILE A 209 13.26 -3.01 -21.69
N ALA A 210 13.96 -2.98 -22.82
CA ALA A 210 15.38 -3.31 -22.82
C ALA A 210 16.16 -2.33 -21.94
N GLY A 211 16.93 -2.84 -20.99
CA GLY A 211 17.70 -2.03 -20.04
C GLY A 211 16.94 -1.61 -18.78
N ALA A 212 15.69 -2.06 -18.59
CA ALA A 212 14.93 -1.86 -17.36
C ALA A 212 14.20 -3.14 -16.94
N GLU A 213 14.12 -3.36 -15.63
CA GLU A 213 13.31 -4.40 -15.01
C GLU A 213 12.04 -3.77 -14.41
N THR A 214 10.89 -4.39 -14.60
CA THR A 214 9.64 -3.93 -13.97
C THR A 214 9.60 -4.44 -12.54
N LEU A 215 9.66 -3.52 -11.57
CA LEU A 215 9.53 -3.83 -10.14
C LEU A 215 8.07 -4.07 -9.77
N THR A 216 7.19 -3.22 -10.29
CA THR A 216 5.76 -3.22 -9.98
C THR A 216 4.96 -2.91 -11.26
N ASP A 217 3.87 -3.65 -11.50
CA ASP A 217 2.85 -3.35 -12.52
C ASP A 217 1.47 -3.60 -11.91
N GLN A 218 0.78 -2.52 -11.56
CA GLN A 218 -0.55 -2.56 -10.94
C GLN A 218 -1.56 -1.84 -11.83
N SER A 219 -2.79 -2.35 -11.82
CA SER A 219 -3.90 -1.68 -12.48
C SER A 219 -5.17 -1.78 -11.65
N SER A 220 -5.88 -0.66 -11.56
CA SER A 220 -7.18 -0.58 -10.93
C SER A 220 -8.21 -0.06 -11.91
N ALA A 221 -9.46 -0.48 -11.72
CA ALA A 221 -10.55 0.05 -12.50
C ALA A 221 -11.77 0.33 -11.65
N ARG A 222 -12.37 1.48 -11.92
CA ARG A 222 -13.54 1.97 -11.21
C ARG A 222 -14.61 2.39 -12.22
N LEU A 223 -15.82 1.91 -11.98
CA LEU A 223 -17.00 2.40 -12.69
C LEU A 223 -17.40 3.74 -12.09
N LEU A 224 -17.37 4.82 -12.88
CA LEU A 224 -17.72 6.15 -12.43
C LEU A 224 -19.24 6.33 -12.39
N ARG A 225 -19.74 6.93 -11.32
CA ARG A 225 -21.16 7.16 -11.07
C ARG A 225 -21.41 8.59 -10.63
N VAL A 226 -22.24 9.30 -11.40
CA VAL A 226 -22.62 10.70 -11.13
C VAL A 226 -23.20 10.87 -9.73
N GLN A 227 -23.98 9.88 -9.25
CA GLN A 227 -24.61 9.91 -7.93
C GLN A 227 -23.61 9.82 -6.76
N ASP A 228 -22.41 9.30 -7.01
CA ASP A 228 -21.34 9.14 -6.02
C ASP A 228 -20.38 10.35 -6.07
N GLY A 229 -20.75 11.41 -6.80
CA GLY A 229 -19.95 12.63 -6.96
C GLY A 229 -18.78 12.49 -7.94
N ASP A 230 -18.68 11.37 -8.66
CA ASP A 230 -17.61 11.15 -9.63
C ASP A 230 -17.66 12.14 -10.81
N GLU A 231 -16.49 12.44 -11.36
CA GLU A 231 -16.35 13.25 -12.57
C GLU A 231 -15.22 12.71 -13.46
N LEU A 232 -15.22 13.09 -14.75
CA LEU A 232 -14.11 12.79 -15.67
C LEU A 232 -12.80 13.43 -15.19
N ALA A 233 -11.67 12.85 -15.60
CA ALA A 233 -10.37 13.48 -15.31
C ALA A 233 -10.17 14.70 -16.22
N ASP A 234 -9.66 15.80 -15.67
CA ASP A 234 -9.29 16.97 -16.46
C ASP A 234 -8.20 16.57 -17.46
N TRP A 235 -8.49 16.68 -18.75
CA TRP A 235 -7.52 16.36 -19.79
C TRP A 235 -6.41 17.42 -19.80
N SER A 236 -5.15 16.98 -19.76
CA SER A 236 -3.98 17.85 -19.84
C SER A 236 -3.01 17.32 -20.89
N ALA A 237 -2.56 18.21 -21.80
CA ALA A 237 -1.47 17.92 -22.74
C ALA A 237 -0.09 17.90 -22.06
N ARG A 238 0.01 18.33 -20.81
CA ARG A 238 1.20 18.16 -19.96
C ARG A 238 1.06 16.87 -19.18
N PRO A 239 2.13 16.07 -19.01
CA PRO A 239 2.08 14.90 -18.13
C PRO A 239 1.58 15.34 -16.75
N ILE A 240 0.68 14.54 -16.18
CA ILE A 240 0.31 14.69 -14.77
C ILE A 240 1.59 14.39 -13.99
N ARG A 241 2.26 15.46 -13.54
CA ARG A 241 3.32 15.35 -12.55
C ARG A 241 2.63 15.37 -11.21
N THR A 242 2.40 14.18 -10.69
CA THR A 242 2.23 13.99 -9.25
C THR A 242 3.61 13.60 -8.77
N ASP A 243 4.19 14.45 -7.92
CA ASP A 243 5.31 14.01 -7.10
C ASP A 243 4.70 12.97 -6.16
N PHE A 244 4.97 11.69 -6.42
CA PHE A 244 4.87 10.71 -5.36
C PHE A 244 5.98 11.11 -4.40
N THR A 245 5.63 11.76 -3.30
CA THR A 245 6.60 11.91 -2.21
C THR A 245 7.05 10.49 -1.86
N HIS A 246 8.37 10.32 -1.95
CA HIS A 246 9.17 9.23 -1.42
C HIS A 246 8.42 7.90 -1.18
N GLY A 247 8.62 6.93 -2.06
CA GLY A 247 7.99 5.61 -1.96
C GLY A 247 7.98 5.07 -0.53
N TRP A 248 6.77 4.83 0.02
CA TRP A 248 6.47 4.36 1.38
C TRP A 248 7.17 5.06 2.56
N ARG A 249 7.97 6.10 2.34
CA ARG A 249 8.85 6.73 3.33
C ARG A 249 8.89 8.22 3.10
N LEU A 250 8.04 9.02 3.75
CA LEU A 250 7.93 10.51 3.79
C LEU A 250 6.72 11.06 3.03
N GLY A 251 5.87 11.92 3.57
CA GLY A 251 5.86 12.68 4.82
C GLY A 251 4.68 13.65 4.68
N ARG A 252 3.91 13.90 5.74
CA ARG A 252 2.81 14.88 5.71
C ARG A 252 3.42 16.27 5.59
N GLU A 253 3.11 16.96 4.51
CA GLU A 253 3.27 18.42 4.45
C GLU A 253 2.46 19.06 5.59
N HIS A 254 3.16 19.85 6.40
CA HIS A 254 2.59 20.77 7.38
C HIS A 254 1.59 21.72 6.67
N GLU A 255 0.29 21.52 6.88
CA GLU A 255 -0.66 22.62 6.77
C GLU A 255 -0.36 23.60 7.92
N GLU A 256 0.24 24.74 7.58
CA GLU A 256 0.34 25.93 8.42
C GLU A 256 -1.07 26.39 8.83
N ALA A 257 -1.64 25.76 9.86
CA ALA A 257 -2.70 26.35 10.64
C ALA A 257 -2.07 27.40 11.56
N ALA A 258 -2.37 28.66 11.28
CA ALA A 258 -1.96 29.82 12.06
C ALA A 258 -2.16 29.61 13.57
N ILE A 259 -1.06 29.36 14.30
CA ILE A 259 -1.04 29.36 15.75
C ILE A 259 -1.00 30.82 16.21
N ASP A 260 -2.04 31.23 16.92
CA ASP A 260 -2.15 32.51 17.63
C ASP A 260 -1.05 32.56 18.73
N PRO A 261 -0.08 33.50 18.67
CA PRO A 261 1.07 33.50 19.56
C PRO A 261 0.78 33.87 21.02
N GLU A 262 -0.47 34.16 21.41
CA GLU A 262 -0.80 34.64 22.76
C GLU A 262 -1.63 33.70 23.63
N ALA A 263 -1.86 32.45 23.21
CA ALA A 263 -2.67 31.49 23.98
C ALA A 263 -1.98 30.14 24.22
N SER A 264 -0.77 30.16 24.80
CA SER A 264 -0.20 28.96 25.43
C SER A 264 0.17 29.28 26.88
N THR A 265 -0.61 28.74 27.79
CA THR A 265 -0.27 28.71 29.22
C THR A 265 0.74 27.57 29.41
N PRO A 266 1.87 27.78 30.10
CA PRO A 266 2.92 26.78 30.19
C PRO A 266 2.49 25.65 31.14
N THR A 267 2.47 24.42 30.63
CA THR A 267 2.54 23.19 31.42
C THR A 267 3.98 22.99 31.95
N PRO A 268 4.18 22.26 33.05
CA PRO A 268 5.45 22.19 33.76
C PRO A 268 6.52 21.46 32.92
N ASP A 269 7.77 21.95 32.96
CA ASP A 269 8.96 21.34 32.33
C ASP A 269 9.01 19.81 32.53
N GLU A 270 8.78 19.04 31.47
CA GLU A 270 9.22 17.65 31.36
C GLU A 270 10.72 17.69 31.03
N GLU A 271 11.57 17.33 32.01
CA GLU A 271 13.01 17.23 31.80
C GLU A 271 13.30 16.14 30.76
N THR A 272 13.65 16.54 29.53
CA THR A 272 14.09 15.63 28.47
C THR A 272 15.30 14.81 28.93
N PRO A 273 15.35 13.49 28.71
CA PRO A 273 16.45 12.63 29.16
C PRO A 273 17.80 13.03 28.54
N ASP A 274 18.88 12.99 29.32
CA ASP A 274 20.24 13.21 28.82
C ASP A 274 20.76 11.95 28.11
N LEU A 275 20.43 11.82 26.82
CA LEU A 275 20.78 10.66 26.00
C LEU A 275 22.29 10.46 25.88
N VAL A 276 23.09 11.52 25.97
CA VAL A 276 24.56 11.43 25.94
C VAL A 276 25.08 10.75 27.21
N ALA A 277 24.49 11.06 28.37
CA ALA A 277 24.85 10.40 29.62
C ALA A 277 24.36 8.94 29.68
N LEU A 278 23.21 8.65 29.09
CA LEU A 278 22.60 7.31 29.10
C LEU A 278 23.26 6.35 28.10
N PHE A 279 23.61 6.83 26.90
CA PHE A 279 24.20 6.05 25.80
C PHE A 279 25.55 6.62 25.35
N PRO A 280 26.56 6.71 26.24
CA PRO A 280 27.81 7.39 25.91
C PRO A 280 28.56 6.67 24.78
N VAL A 281 28.94 7.41 23.74
CA VAL A 281 29.83 6.96 22.67
C VAL A 281 31.22 6.68 23.24
N ARG A 282 31.79 5.51 22.89
CA ARG A 282 33.09 5.02 23.33
C ARG A 282 33.97 4.75 22.11
N GLU A 283 35.28 4.89 22.28
CA GLU A 283 36.22 4.43 21.25
C GLU A 283 36.30 2.90 21.26
N CYS A 284 36.38 2.28 20.08
CA CYS A 284 36.56 0.85 20.00
C CYS A 284 37.96 0.42 20.51
N ASP A 285 38.02 -0.37 21.57
CA ASP A 285 39.28 -0.95 22.09
C ASP A 285 39.77 -2.19 21.29
N CYS A 286 39.09 -2.52 20.19
CA CYS A 286 39.33 -3.67 19.34
C CYS A 286 40.52 -3.47 18.38
N GLY A 287 41.75 -3.49 18.89
CA GLY A 287 42.95 -3.27 18.07
C GLY A 287 43.31 -4.32 17.01
N GLY A 288 42.37 -4.97 16.29
CA GLY A 288 42.68 -5.98 15.25
C GLY A 288 41.58 -6.29 14.23
N GLU A 289 42.01 -6.70 13.03
CA GLU A 289 41.17 -7.16 11.91
C GLU A 289 40.28 -8.36 12.34
N GLY A 290 38.97 -8.12 12.45
CA GLY A 290 37.96 -9.10 12.86
C GLY A 290 36.85 -8.58 13.78
N CYS A 291 36.72 -7.26 14.03
CA CYS A 291 35.63 -6.71 14.87
C CYS A 291 34.39 -6.25 14.08
N GLU A 292 33.75 -7.15 13.33
CA GLU A 292 32.53 -6.77 12.60
C GLU A 292 31.27 -6.72 13.49
N GLU A 293 31.27 -7.33 14.69
CA GLU A 293 30.08 -7.35 15.59
C GLU A 293 30.36 -6.88 17.04
N GLY A 294 31.60 -6.99 17.52
CA GLY A 294 31.92 -6.79 18.95
C GLY A 294 32.01 -5.33 19.42
N CYS A 295 31.79 -4.40 18.50
CA CYS A 295 32.23 -3.02 18.61
C CYS A 295 31.16 -1.99 18.26
N TRP A 296 30.03 -2.47 17.73
CA TRP A 296 28.86 -1.66 17.43
C TRP A 296 28.27 -1.05 18.70
N GLN A 297 27.85 0.21 18.60
CA GLN A 297 27.28 0.96 19.70
C GLN A 297 25.88 1.46 19.35
N PHE A 298 24.96 1.29 20.29
CA PHE A 298 23.67 1.95 20.22
C PHE A 298 23.83 3.42 20.64
N THR A 299 23.95 4.30 19.65
CA THR A 299 24.41 5.69 19.82
C THR A 299 23.30 6.63 20.32
N PRO A 300 23.64 7.77 20.95
CA PRO A 300 22.64 8.77 21.36
C PRO A 300 21.76 9.26 20.21
N ARG A 301 22.32 9.44 19.01
CA ARG A 301 21.57 9.87 17.82
C ARG A 301 20.56 8.82 17.38
N THR A 302 20.96 7.55 17.36
CA THR A 302 20.03 6.45 17.03
C THR A 302 18.93 6.30 18.08
N VAL A 303 19.29 6.42 19.36
CA VAL A 303 18.33 6.39 20.48
C VAL A 303 17.33 7.55 20.40
N ASP A 304 17.77 8.75 20.05
CA ASP A 304 16.90 9.93 19.97
C ASP A 304 15.78 9.76 18.94
N LEU A 305 16.12 9.23 17.76
CA LEU A 305 15.12 8.95 16.72
C LEU A 305 14.21 7.79 17.10
N LEU A 306 14.75 6.73 17.70
CA LEU A 306 13.94 5.59 18.12
C LEU A 306 12.99 5.97 19.26
N LEU A 307 13.44 6.80 20.20
CA LEU A 307 12.61 7.36 21.27
C LEU A 307 11.50 8.25 20.70
N THR A 308 11.83 9.10 19.73
CA THR A 308 10.85 9.90 18.99
C THR A 308 9.80 9.02 18.31
N ALA A 309 10.23 8.01 17.55
CA ALA A 309 9.33 7.08 16.85
C ALA A 309 8.40 6.33 17.82
N LEU A 310 8.94 5.78 18.92
CA LEU A 310 8.15 5.10 19.94
C LEU A 310 7.14 6.04 20.60
N SER A 311 7.52 7.28 20.89
CA SER A 311 6.65 8.27 21.51
C SER A 311 5.50 8.68 20.58
N VAL A 312 5.80 8.94 19.31
CA VAL A 312 4.80 9.28 18.28
C VAL A 312 3.85 8.11 18.02
N LEU A 313 4.37 6.90 17.89
CA LEU A 313 3.56 5.70 17.72
C LEU A 313 2.68 5.43 18.94
N ALA A 314 3.18 5.66 20.16
CA ALA A 314 2.34 5.61 21.36
C ALA A 314 1.22 6.65 21.28
N ASP A 315 1.54 7.90 20.98
CA ASP A 315 0.57 8.99 20.81
C ASP A 315 -0.58 8.60 19.87
N GLN A 316 -0.21 8.22 18.65
CA GLN A 316 -1.12 7.79 17.60
C GLN A 316 -1.95 6.57 18.05
N ALA A 317 -1.31 5.54 18.61
CA ALA A 317 -2.01 4.33 19.01
C ALA A 317 -3.03 4.55 20.14
N TYR A 318 -2.75 5.45 21.09
CA TYR A 318 -3.72 5.80 22.12
C TYR A 318 -4.89 6.59 21.55
N ASP A 319 -4.63 7.55 20.66
CA ASP A 319 -5.69 8.36 20.05
C ASP A 319 -6.57 7.51 19.12
N ASP A 320 -5.96 6.66 18.29
CA ASP A 320 -6.64 5.63 17.50
C ASP A 320 -7.47 4.70 18.41
N ALA A 321 -6.95 4.29 19.57
CA ALA A 321 -7.65 3.36 20.46
C ALA A 321 -8.91 3.98 21.06
N GLU A 322 -8.85 5.28 21.40
CA GLU A 322 -9.98 6.01 21.93
C GLU A 322 -11.05 6.28 20.88
N GLU A 323 -10.65 6.67 19.67
CA GLU A 323 -11.59 7.02 18.61
C GLU A 323 -12.21 5.78 17.94
N LEU A 324 -11.41 4.73 17.69
CA LEU A 324 -11.90 3.49 17.09
C LEU A 324 -12.72 2.64 18.10
N GLY A 325 -12.38 2.71 19.38
CA GLY A 325 -13.07 2.00 20.45
C GLY A 325 -13.03 0.48 20.26
N ASP A 326 -14.18 -0.19 20.29
CA ASP A 326 -14.30 -1.63 20.06
C ASP A 326 -14.66 -1.98 18.60
N ARG A 327 -14.79 -0.98 17.72
CA ARG A 327 -15.13 -1.24 16.32
C ARG A 327 -13.95 -1.96 15.66
N PRO A 328 -14.17 -2.98 14.81
CA PRO A 328 -13.09 -3.55 14.04
C PRO A 328 -12.50 -2.50 13.10
N VAL A 329 -11.18 -2.58 12.87
CA VAL A 329 -10.54 -1.88 11.75
C VAL A 329 -11.11 -2.49 10.47
N SER A 330 -11.64 -1.65 9.60
CA SER A 330 -12.12 -2.06 8.28
C SER A 330 -11.31 -1.39 7.19
N ASP A 331 -11.34 -1.94 5.98
CA ASP A 331 -10.69 -1.31 4.82
C ASP A 331 -11.28 0.08 4.50
N HIS A 332 -12.48 0.38 4.99
CA HIS A 332 -13.09 1.71 4.90
C HIS A 332 -12.47 2.74 5.84
N ASP A 333 -11.66 2.31 6.82
CA ASP A 333 -10.91 3.18 7.73
C ASP A 333 -9.44 3.42 7.26
N THR A 334 -9.09 2.99 6.04
CA THR A 334 -7.75 3.17 5.48
C THR A 334 -7.38 4.65 5.41
N GLY A 335 -6.31 5.05 6.11
CA GLY A 335 -5.87 6.45 6.23
C GLY A 335 -6.46 7.22 7.42
N ASN A 336 -7.40 6.62 8.18
CA ASN A 336 -7.96 7.23 9.39
C ASN A 336 -7.22 6.79 10.66
N TRP A 337 -6.52 5.65 10.64
CA TRP A 337 -5.76 5.12 11.77
C TRP A 337 -4.29 5.03 11.40
N GLU A 338 -3.46 5.75 12.15
CA GLU A 338 -2.04 5.89 11.84
C GLU A 338 -1.26 4.64 12.28
N THR A 339 -1.68 3.99 13.38
CA THR A 339 -0.96 2.82 13.91
C THR A 339 -1.67 1.49 13.63
N PHE A 340 -2.98 1.37 13.87
CA PHE A 340 -3.63 0.03 13.85
C PHE A 340 -3.83 -0.59 12.47
N MET A 341 -3.80 0.22 11.39
CA MET A 341 -3.80 -0.30 10.01
C MET A 341 -2.48 -0.96 9.62
N ARG A 342 -1.39 -0.66 10.33
CA ARG A 342 -0.05 -1.20 10.08
C ARG A 342 0.19 -2.55 10.75
N LEU A 343 -0.76 -3.00 11.58
CA LEU A 343 -0.67 -4.30 12.25
C LEU A 343 -1.18 -5.43 11.36
N PRO A 344 -0.79 -6.69 11.64
CA PRO A 344 -1.29 -7.84 10.90
C PRO A 344 -2.83 -7.96 10.94
N PRO A 345 -3.49 -8.44 9.86
CA PRO A 345 -4.95 -8.50 9.76
C PRO A 345 -5.66 -9.21 10.91
N LEU A 346 -5.02 -10.21 11.56
CA LEU A 346 -5.59 -10.89 12.74
C LEU A 346 -5.91 -9.95 13.91
N THR A 347 -5.29 -8.77 13.94
CA THR A 347 -5.48 -7.75 14.98
C THR A 347 -6.65 -6.82 14.70
N PHE A 348 -7.19 -6.78 13.47
CA PHE A 348 -8.18 -5.77 13.07
C PHE A 348 -9.49 -5.86 13.87
N ALA A 349 -9.87 -7.08 14.28
CA ALA A 349 -11.02 -7.32 15.15
C ALA A 349 -10.71 -7.16 16.66
N ALA A 350 -9.57 -6.54 17.03
CA ALA A 350 -9.24 -6.23 18.42
C ALA A 350 -10.23 -5.23 19.03
N ASN A 351 -10.39 -5.28 20.35
CA ASN A 351 -11.21 -4.32 21.10
C ASN A 351 -10.34 -3.17 21.65
N ARG A 352 -10.97 -2.16 22.25
CA ARG A 352 -10.28 -0.98 22.82
C ARG A 352 -9.23 -1.36 23.85
N GLU A 353 -9.51 -2.36 24.68
CA GLU A 353 -8.57 -2.81 25.73
C GLU A 353 -7.29 -3.38 25.12
N TRP A 354 -7.41 -4.25 24.12
CA TRP A 354 -6.26 -4.80 23.39
C TRP A 354 -5.45 -3.69 22.72
N ARG A 355 -6.14 -2.72 22.09
CA ARG A 355 -5.51 -1.56 21.43
C ARG A 355 -4.74 -0.69 22.40
N ARG A 356 -5.29 -0.39 23.57
CA ARG A 356 -4.56 0.34 24.63
C ARG A 356 -3.35 -0.44 25.13
N ARG A 357 -3.42 -1.78 25.21
CA ARG A 357 -2.26 -2.62 25.54
C ARG A 357 -1.19 -2.60 24.46
N MET A 358 -1.58 -2.53 23.19
CA MET A 358 -0.64 -2.33 22.08
C MET A 358 0.00 -0.93 22.15
N ALA A 359 -0.80 0.12 22.36
CA ALA A 359 -0.29 1.48 22.55
C ALA A 359 0.72 1.57 23.72
N ARG A 360 0.43 0.85 24.81
CA ARG A 360 1.32 0.74 25.96
C ARG A 360 2.64 0.02 25.66
N ALA A 361 2.69 -0.87 24.68
CA ALA A 361 3.92 -1.55 24.30
C ALA A 361 4.96 -0.56 23.74
N PHE A 362 4.52 0.50 23.03
CA PHE A 362 5.41 1.59 22.60
C PHE A 362 5.95 2.37 23.81
N ASP A 363 5.08 2.77 24.76
CA ASP A 363 5.50 3.42 26.01
C ASP A 363 6.52 2.55 26.78
N ASP A 364 6.30 1.24 26.86
CA ASP A 364 7.16 0.33 27.62
C ASP A 364 8.59 0.26 27.04
N LEU A 365 8.73 0.39 25.71
CA LEU A 365 10.03 0.45 25.04
C LEU A 365 10.66 1.86 25.13
N ALA A 366 9.84 2.92 25.07
CA ALA A 366 10.32 4.28 25.30
C ALA A 366 10.86 4.43 26.74
N ASP A 367 10.13 3.91 27.73
CA ASP A 367 10.53 3.83 29.14
C ASP A 367 11.90 3.13 29.33
N ASP A 368 12.22 2.13 28.50
CA ASP A 368 13.53 1.45 28.53
C ASP A 368 14.64 2.40 28.07
N LEU A 369 14.43 3.11 26.96
CA LEU A 369 15.38 4.08 26.41
C LEU A 369 15.62 5.26 27.37
N GLU A 370 14.56 5.82 27.95
CA GLU A 370 14.65 6.92 28.92
C GLU A 370 15.43 6.52 30.19
N ARG A 371 15.50 5.21 30.50
CA ARG A 371 16.27 4.64 31.61
C ARG A 371 17.68 4.23 31.20
N GLY A 372 18.09 4.44 29.95
CA GLY A 372 19.39 4.03 29.41
C GLY A 372 19.52 2.53 29.20
N THR A 373 18.40 1.85 28.98
CA THR A 373 18.34 0.41 28.69
C THR A 373 18.03 0.20 27.21
N TRP A 374 18.62 -0.83 26.60
CA TRP A 374 18.29 -1.20 25.22
C TRP A 374 16.83 -1.70 25.18
N PRO A 375 16.08 -1.40 24.12
CA PRO A 375 14.70 -1.85 23.99
C PRO A 375 14.73 -3.36 23.75
N GLN A 376 14.34 -4.14 24.77
CA GLN A 376 14.29 -5.59 24.69
C GLN A 376 12.84 -6.06 24.75
N PRO A 377 12.24 -6.47 23.62
CA PRO A 377 10.90 -7.00 23.61
C PRO A 377 10.72 -8.15 24.61
N SER A 378 9.77 -7.97 25.51
CA SER A 378 9.41 -8.99 26.50
C SER A 378 8.17 -9.80 26.09
N CYS A 379 7.47 -9.39 25.03
CA CYS A 379 6.32 -10.07 24.45
C CYS A 379 6.15 -9.70 22.97
N THR A 380 5.31 -10.43 22.24
CA THR A 380 5.05 -10.24 20.79
C THR A 380 4.55 -8.83 20.46
N ALA A 381 3.78 -8.20 21.36
CA ALA A 381 3.32 -6.83 21.15
C ALA A 381 4.48 -5.82 21.17
N GLU A 382 5.43 -5.98 22.10
CA GLU A 382 6.64 -5.15 22.14
C GLU A 382 7.54 -5.43 20.93
N GLU A 383 7.59 -6.68 20.46
CA GLU A 383 8.34 -7.04 19.25
C GLU A 383 7.76 -6.32 18.02
N MET A 384 6.45 -6.39 17.82
CA MET A 384 5.77 -5.66 16.74
C MET A 384 5.94 -4.14 16.89
N ALA A 385 5.85 -3.62 18.12
CA ALA A 385 6.02 -2.19 18.39
C ALA A 385 7.43 -1.70 18.01
N LEU A 386 8.47 -2.47 18.36
CA LEU A 386 9.85 -2.15 18.02
C LEU A 386 10.10 -2.22 16.51
N HIS A 387 9.48 -3.18 15.81
CA HIS A 387 9.55 -3.27 14.35
C HIS A 387 9.03 -1.99 13.67
N LEU A 388 7.84 -1.52 14.10
CA LEU A 388 7.27 -0.28 13.57
C LEU A 388 8.13 0.94 13.91
N ALA A 389 8.71 0.99 15.11
CA ALA A 389 9.56 2.11 15.52
C ALA A 389 10.88 2.16 14.75
N ILE A 390 11.53 1.01 14.51
CA ILE A 390 12.75 0.95 13.68
C ILE A 390 12.43 1.30 12.22
N GLU A 391 11.26 0.92 11.72
CA GLU A 391 10.78 1.31 10.39
C GLU A 391 10.58 2.84 10.27
N ASP A 392 10.01 3.48 11.30
CA ASP A 392 9.67 4.91 11.28
C ASP A 392 10.84 5.83 11.64
N ALA A 393 11.74 5.40 12.52
CA ALA A 393 12.82 6.22 13.06
C ALA A 393 13.68 6.94 12.00
N PRO A 394 14.02 6.32 10.84
CA PRO A 394 14.75 7.01 9.78
C PRO A 394 14.02 8.24 9.22
N SER A 395 12.68 8.22 9.16
CA SER A 395 11.89 9.29 8.54
C SER A 395 11.95 10.62 9.30
N TYR A 396 12.26 10.59 10.60
CA TYR A 396 12.40 11.80 11.40
C TYR A 396 13.71 12.54 11.12
N LEU A 397 14.71 11.91 10.49
CA LEU A 397 15.95 12.59 10.10
C LEU A 397 15.70 13.69 9.07
N ASP A 398 14.79 13.45 8.13
CA ASP A 398 14.50 14.38 7.04
C ASP A 398 13.85 15.69 7.54
N ASP A 399 13.23 15.65 8.72
CA ASP A 399 12.59 16.80 9.37
C ASP A 399 13.54 17.56 10.32
N ILE A 400 14.74 17.03 10.59
CA ILE A 400 15.71 17.61 11.53
C ILE A 400 16.60 18.64 10.83
N ASP A 401 16.57 19.89 11.32
CA ASP A 401 17.61 20.87 11.00
C ASP A 401 18.87 20.60 11.84
N GLU A 402 19.79 19.80 11.30
CA GLU A 402 21.07 19.44 11.94
C GLU A 402 21.85 20.65 12.48
N SER A 403 21.66 21.84 11.92
CA SER A 403 22.42 23.03 12.29
C SER A 403 21.91 23.73 13.56
N ASN A 404 20.69 23.44 14.00
CA ASN A 404 20.01 24.20 15.05
C ASN A 404 19.21 23.34 16.04
N ASP A 405 18.84 22.12 15.65
CA ASP A 405 18.01 21.26 16.47
C ASP A 405 18.78 20.59 17.63
N ALA A 406 18.05 20.06 18.61
CA ALA A 406 18.63 19.34 19.74
C ALA A 406 19.38 18.08 19.29
N HIS A 407 18.83 17.37 18.29
CA HIS A 407 19.42 16.17 17.70
C HIS A 407 20.82 16.41 17.13
N GLY A 408 20.99 17.48 16.32
CA GLY A 408 22.28 17.82 15.70
C GLY A 408 23.40 18.13 16.69
N ARG A 409 23.09 18.39 17.97
CA ARG A 409 24.07 18.61 19.04
C ARG A 409 24.54 17.33 19.72
N LEU A 410 23.90 16.19 19.42
CA LEU A 410 24.31 14.89 19.93
C LEU A 410 25.64 14.47 19.28
N PRO A 411 26.53 13.75 20.00
CA PRO A 411 27.80 13.28 19.46
C PRO A 411 27.59 12.38 18.23
N GLU A 412 28.39 12.63 17.20
CA GLU A 412 28.45 11.80 15.99
C GLU A 412 29.29 10.55 16.23
N HIS A 413 28.88 9.44 15.61
CA HIS A 413 29.60 8.18 15.59
C HIS A 413 29.37 7.42 14.27
N GLU A 414 30.27 6.51 13.91
CA GLU A 414 30.16 5.74 12.66
C GLU A 414 28.99 4.74 12.64
N ASP A 415 28.54 4.31 13.82
CA ASP A 415 27.38 3.41 14.02
C ASP A 415 26.03 4.16 14.04
N ASP A 416 26.03 5.48 13.86
CA ASP A 416 24.78 6.25 13.86
C ASP A 416 23.83 5.73 12.77
N TYR A 417 22.59 5.46 13.17
CA TYR A 417 21.50 5.05 12.27
C TYR A 417 21.72 3.70 11.57
N ASP A 418 22.54 2.82 12.15
CA ASP A 418 22.68 1.43 11.70
C ASP A 418 21.47 0.60 12.14
N TRP A 419 20.35 0.81 11.45
CA TRP A 419 19.07 0.16 11.72
C TRP A 419 19.09 -1.34 11.45
N ASP A 420 19.95 -1.80 10.55
CA ASP A 420 20.16 -3.22 10.29
C ASP A 420 20.75 -3.90 11.53
N MET A 421 21.78 -3.30 12.15
CA MET A 421 22.32 -3.80 13.43
C MET A 421 21.33 -3.68 14.59
N CYS A 422 20.47 -2.66 14.63
CA CYS A 422 19.36 -2.62 15.59
C CYS A 422 18.41 -3.81 15.40
N SER A 423 18.07 -4.15 14.15
CA SER A 423 17.23 -5.30 13.82
C SER A 423 17.91 -6.63 14.19
N ASP A 424 19.20 -6.76 13.97
CA ASP A 424 19.92 -8.00 14.27
C ASP A 424 20.12 -8.22 15.78
N LEU A 425 20.24 -7.15 16.58
CA LEU A 425 20.60 -7.25 18.00
C LEU A 425 19.43 -7.13 18.98
N PHE A 426 18.35 -6.42 18.65
CA PHE A 426 17.25 -6.18 19.60
C PHE A 426 16.20 -7.30 19.60
N PHE A 427 16.15 -8.10 18.54
CA PHE A 427 15.17 -9.16 18.37
C PHE A 427 15.76 -10.54 18.65
N GLN A 428 14.92 -11.45 19.16
CA GLN A 428 15.31 -12.86 19.28
C GLN A 428 15.07 -13.62 17.96
N ASP A 429 13.98 -13.25 17.29
CA ASP A 429 13.56 -13.70 15.97
C ASP A 429 12.65 -12.61 15.36
N HIS A 430 12.16 -12.87 14.15
CA HIS A 430 11.25 -11.97 13.43
C HIS A 430 9.96 -12.70 13.02
N ASP A 431 9.58 -13.74 13.75
CA ASP A 431 8.50 -14.63 13.35
C ASP A 431 7.14 -13.91 13.36
N VAL A 432 6.99 -12.85 14.16
CA VAL A 432 5.79 -12.01 14.17
C VAL A 432 5.49 -11.40 12.79
N LEU A 433 6.51 -11.14 11.97
CA LEU A 433 6.34 -10.57 10.63
C LEU A 433 5.70 -11.57 9.65
N MET A 434 5.75 -12.88 9.94
CA MET A 434 5.08 -13.89 9.11
C MET A 434 3.55 -13.70 9.09
N LEU A 435 2.99 -13.03 10.09
CA LEU A 435 1.55 -12.76 10.22
C LEU A 435 1.01 -11.80 9.14
N PHE A 436 1.87 -11.06 8.45
CA PHE A 436 1.48 -10.22 7.31
C PHE A 436 1.31 -11.00 6.00
N ASN A 437 1.87 -12.21 5.92
CA ASN A 437 1.88 -12.98 4.70
C ASN A 437 0.76 -14.03 4.71
N ALA A 438 -0.26 -13.82 3.87
CA ALA A 438 -1.42 -14.70 3.75
C ALA A 438 -1.06 -16.18 3.43
N ARG A 439 0.15 -16.44 2.90
CA ARG A 439 0.64 -17.81 2.69
C ARG A 439 0.81 -18.58 4.02
N PHE A 440 1.01 -17.86 5.11
CA PHE A 440 1.21 -18.41 6.45
C PHE A 440 -0.05 -18.26 7.32
N ASP A 441 -1.24 -18.05 6.75
CA ASP A 441 -2.48 -18.04 7.53
C ASP A 441 -2.64 -19.32 8.37
N GLY A 442 -2.96 -19.15 9.67
CA GLY A 442 -3.03 -20.23 10.65
C GLY A 442 -1.70 -20.54 11.34
N ILE A 443 -0.60 -19.87 10.96
CA ILE A 443 0.70 -20.01 11.63
C ILE A 443 0.67 -19.45 13.06
N GLU A 444 -0.33 -18.65 13.41
CA GLU A 444 -0.48 -18.08 14.75
C GLU A 444 -0.87 -19.12 15.81
N ASP A 445 -1.48 -20.25 15.42
CA ASP A 445 -1.91 -21.29 16.35
C ASP A 445 -0.74 -22.23 16.71
N PRO A 446 -0.31 -22.31 17.98
CA PRO A 446 0.75 -23.22 18.41
C PRO A 446 0.40 -24.71 18.24
N ALA A 447 -0.88 -25.04 18.01
CA ALA A 447 -1.28 -26.40 17.66
C ALA A 447 -1.07 -26.75 16.17
N GLY A 448 -0.77 -25.76 15.32
CA GLY A 448 -0.58 -25.93 13.87
C GLY A 448 0.73 -26.64 13.52
N GLU A 449 0.70 -27.47 12.49
CA GLU A 449 1.88 -28.24 12.04
C GLU A 449 3.02 -27.34 11.58
N VAL A 450 2.71 -26.25 10.87
CA VAL A 450 3.70 -25.27 10.38
C VAL A 450 4.34 -24.53 11.55
N ASN A 451 3.54 -24.04 12.50
CA ASN A 451 4.01 -23.38 13.70
C ASN A 451 4.98 -24.28 14.51
N GLN A 452 4.58 -25.53 14.78
CA GLN A 452 5.41 -26.49 15.51
C GLN A 452 6.68 -26.88 14.77
N HIS A 453 6.63 -26.92 13.43
CA HIS A 453 7.80 -27.22 12.61
C HIS A 453 8.87 -26.13 12.72
N PHE A 454 8.46 -24.86 12.71
CA PHE A 454 9.37 -23.72 12.80
C PHE A 454 9.67 -23.28 14.23
N GLY A 455 8.86 -23.68 15.21
CA GLY A 455 9.08 -23.35 16.62
C GLY A 455 8.62 -21.95 17.02
N ILE A 456 7.67 -21.37 16.28
CA ILE A 456 7.25 -19.97 16.32
C ILE A 456 6.60 -19.56 17.65
N GLY A 457 5.92 -20.48 18.35
CA GLY A 457 5.21 -20.15 19.59
C GLY A 457 3.80 -19.62 19.36
N ASP A 458 3.21 -18.95 20.35
CA ASP A 458 1.78 -18.60 20.32
C ASP A 458 1.54 -17.15 19.86
N LEU A 459 1.33 -16.96 18.55
CA LEU A 459 1.11 -15.63 17.97
C LEU A 459 -0.38 -15.26 17.86
N ARG A 460 -1.29 -16.02 18.49
CA ARG A 460 -2.71 -15.67 18.51
C ARG A 460 -2.86 -14.30 19.18
N ARG A 461 -3.66 -13.41 18.59
CA ARG A 461 -3.88 -12.02 19.04
C ARG A 461 -3.99 -11.86 20.56
N ASN A 462 -4.72 -12.74 21.25
CA ASN A 462 -4.97 -12.61 22.69
C ASN A 462 -3.73 -12.92 23.55
N ASN A 463 -2.70 -13.57 23.00
CA ASN A 463 -1.48 -13.95 23.69
C ASN A 463 -0.29 -13.03 23.38
N TRP A 464 -0.48 -12.00 22.55
CA TRP A 464 0.60 -11.06 22.17
C TRP A 464 1.27 -10.36 23.35
N PHE A 465 0.60 -10.28 24.48
CA PHE A 465 1.09 -9.61 25.68
C PHE A 465 1.58 -10.58 26.77
N GLU A 466 1.61 -11.88 26.47
CA GLU A 466 2.18 -12.85 27.39
C GLU A 466 3.71 -12.75 27.34
N PRO A 467 4.40 -12.75 28.50
CA PRO A 467 5.84 -12.64 28.53
C PRO A 467 6.53 -13.82 27.82
N PHE A 468 7.59 -13.53 27.09
CA PHE A 468 8.52 -14.53 26.60
C PHE A 468 9.18 -15.27 27.77
N GLY A 469 9.41 -16.58 27.61
CA GLY A 469 9.87 -17.44 28.70
C GLY A 469 11.27 -17.10 29.25
N ASN A 470 12.03 -16.27 28.55
CA ASN A 470 13.39 -15.85 28.88
C ASN A 470 13.51 -14.38 29.31
N THR A 471 12.42 -13.60 29.30
CA THR A 471 12.44 -12.17 29.64
C THR A 471 11.58 -11.91 30.89
N PRO A 472 11.99 -11.01 31.81
CA PRO A 472 11.13 -10.62 32.93
C PRO A 472 9.83 -9.97 32.43
N ALA A 473 8.70 -10.32 33.05
CA ALA A 473 7.43 -9.69 32.75
C ALA A 473 7.42 -8.22 33.19
N ARG A 474 6.85 -7.34 32.36
CA ARG A 474 6.56 -5.94 32.73
C ARG A 474 5.63 -5.88 33.96
N ASP A 475 5.74 -4.82 34.75
CA ASP A 475 4.85 -4.59 35.91
C ASP A 475 3.39 -4.46 35.44
N PRO A 476 2.45 -5.33 35.87
CA PRO A 476 1.04 -5.21 35.49
C PRO A 476 0.36 -3.94 36.04
N GLY A 477 0.94 -3.27 37.04
CA GLY A 477 0.43 -2.04 37.66
C GLY A 477 0.83 -0.73 36.99
N ARG A 478 1.63 -0.79 35.91
CA ARG A 478 2.18 0.39 35.22
C ARG A 478 1.14 1.33 34.59
N GLY A 479 -0.09 0.85 34.41
CA GLY A 479 -1.21 1.64 33.94
C GLY A 479 -1.14 1.96 32.44
N PHE A 480 -1.89 2.96 32.02
CA PHE A 480 -1.91 3.48 30.66
C PHE A 480 -1.81 5.00 30.75
N ARG A 481 -1.18 5.65 29.77
CA ARG A 481 -1.42 7.09 29.58
C ARG A 481 -2.89 7.32 29.21
N ARG A 482 -3.41 8.48 29.64
CA ARG A 482 -4.78 8.99 29.42
C ARG A 482 -5.90 8.14 30.03
#